data_AF-A0A945QJC1-F1
#
_entry.id   AF-A0A945QJC1-F1
#
_cell.length_a   1.000
_cell.length_b   1.000
_cell.length_c   1.000
_cell.angle_alpha   90.00
_cell.angle_beta   90.00
_cell.angle_gamma   90.00
#
_symmetry.space_group_name_H-M   'P 1'
#
loop_
_entity.id
_entity.type
_entity.pdbx_description
1 polymer ?
#
loop_
_entity_poly.entity_id
_entity_poly.type
_entity_poly.pdbx_seq_one_letter_code
_entity_poly.pdbx_strand_id
1 'polypeptide(L)'
;PDHSLNAPLREDGDGEWMDWLTDETDSQEVQIAEKEELEKRRDMLGEAMKTLNKRERHILVERRLKDEPMTLEDLSQEYSISRERVRQIEVRAFEKLQKSMRNMAVEEHIGA
;
A
#
# COMPACT_ATOMS: atom_id res chain seq x y z
N PRO A 1 -30.94 17.56 -28.47
CA PRO A 1 -30.15 18.09 -29.62
C PRO A 1 -28.67 18.09 -29.23
N ASP A 2 -27.87 17.29 -29.92
CA ASP A 2 -26.41 17.30 -29.72
C ASP A 2 -25.86 18.63 -30.26
N HIS A 3 -25.16 19.36 -29.40
CA HIS A 3 -24.46 20.58 -29.77
C HIS A 3 -22.99 20.24 -30.01
N SER A 4 -22.44 20.73 -31.13
CA SER A 4 -21.04 20.52 -31.48
C SER A 4 -20.13 21.14 -30.42
N LEU A 5 -19.17 20.36 -29.92
CA LEU A 5 -18.17 20.82 -28.94
C LEU A 5 -17.16 21.82 -29.55
N ASN A 6 -17.07 21.87 -30.88
CA ASN A 6 -16.23 22.83 -31.60
C ASN A 6 -17.00 24.09 -32.01
N ALA A 7 -18.23 24.28 -31.51
CA ALA A 7 -18.94 25.53 -31.76
C ALA A 7 -18.28 26.68 -30.97
N PRO A 8 -18.20 27.89 -31.53
CA PRO A 8 -17.70 29.04 -30.78
C PRO A 8 -18.63 29.38 -29.61
N LEU A 9 -18.03 29.70 -28.46
CA LEU A 9 -18.73 30.03 -27.21
C LEU A 9 -19.40 31.42 -27.28
N ARG A 10 -18.91 32.31 -28.16
CA ARG A 10 -19.45 33.64 -28.47
C ARG A 10 -19.30 33.94 -29.95
N GLU A 11 -20.22 34.73 -30.50
CA GLU A 11 -20.30 35.05 -31.94
C GLU A 11 -19.05 35.78 -32.48
N ASP A 12 -18.34 36.51 -31.62
CA ASP A 12 -17.10 37.27 -31.94
C ASP A 12 -15.85 36.76 -31.17
N GLY A 13 -15.90 35.57 -30.56
CA GLY A 13 -14.83 35.05 -29.69
C GLY A 13 -14.22 33.74 -30.17
N ASP A 14 -12.89 33.62 -30.10
CA ASP A 14 -12.12 32.45 -30.55
C ASP A 14 -12.23 31.19 -29.65
N GLY A 15 -13.00 31.23 -28.56
CA GLY A 15 -13.07 30.10 -27.62
C GLY A 15 -14.11 29.06 -28.03
N GLU A 16 -13.71 27.79 -28.14
CA GLU A 16 -14.62 26.66 -28.41
C GLU A 16 -15.16 26.04 -27.10
N TRP A 17 -16.28 25.30 -27.15
CA TRP A 17 -16.81 24.63 -25.94
C TRP A 17 -15.86 23.57 -25.39
N MET A 18 -15.07 22.93 -26.25
CA MET A 18 -14.06 21.94 -25.84
C MET A 18 -12.94 22.56 -25.00
N ASP A 19 -12.61 23.84 -25.19
CA ASP A 19 -11.57 24.54 -24.42
C ASP A 19 -11.96 24.75 -22.95
N TRP A 20 -13.25 24.67 -22.63
CA TRP A 20 -13.78 24.75 -21.27
C TRP A 20 -13.99 23.38 -20.61
N LEU A 21 -13.76 22.29 -21.35
CA LEU A 21 -13.90 20.94 -20.83
C LEU A 21 -12.66 20.59 -20.00
N THR A 22 -12.70 20.91 -18.72
CA THR A 22 -11.66 20.50 -17.76
C THR A 22 -11.72 18.99 -17.56
N ASP A 23 -10.56 18.34 -17.62
CA ASP A 23 -10.43 16.95 -17.22
C ASP A 23 -10.69 16.83 -15.71
N GLU A 24 -11.65 15.99 -15.32
CA GLU A 24 -11.99 15.73 -13.91
C GLU A 24 -11.04 14.71 -13.27
N THR A 25 -10.11 14.14 -14.05
CA THR A 25 -9.13 13.19 -13.51
C THR A 25 -8.05 13.91 -12.70
N ASP A 26 -7.47 13.17 -11.73
CA ASP A 26 -6.38 13.68 -10.92
C ASP A 26 -5.21 14.13 -11.78
N SER A 27 -4.59 15.26 -11.42
CA SER A 27 -3.38 15.76 -12.07
C SER A 27 -2.30 14.67 -12.12
N GLN A 28 -1.51 14.66 -13.20
CA GLN A 28 -0.36 13.77 -13.33
C GLN A 28 0.59 13.86 -12.12
N GLU A 29 0.73 15.04 -11.52
CA GLU A 29 1.54 15.23 -10.31
C GLU A 29 1.00 14.43 -9.12
N VAL A 30 -0.32 14.39 -8.94
CA VAL A 30 -0.97 13.63 -7.86
C VAL A 30 -0.80 12.13 -8.10
N GLN A 31 -1.03 11.66 -9.32
CA GLN A 31 -0.86 10.25 -9.67
C GLN A 31 0.59 9.77 -9.50
N ILE A 32 1.57 10.61 -9.87
CA ILE A 32 2.99 10.30 -9.68
C ILE A 32 3.34 10.27 -8.19
N ALA A 33 2.89 11.25 -7.41
CA ALA A 33 3.15 11.31 -5.97
C ALA A 33 2.59 10.09 -5.23
N GLU A 34 1.36 9.68 -5.53
CA GLU A 34 0.75 8.49 -4.93
C GLU A 34 1.51 7.21 -5.29
N LYS A 35 1.95 7.09 -6.55
CA LYS A 35 2.73 5.93 -7.00
C LYS A 35 4.08 5.88 -6.30
N GLU A 36 4.79 6.99 -6.22
CA GLU A 36 6.07 7.10 -5.52
C GLU A 36 5.93 6.78 -4.02
N GLU A 37 4.87 7.29 -3.38
CA GLU A 37 4.57 6.98 -1.98
C GLU A 37 4.28 5.50 -1.78
N LEU A 38 3.50 4.88 -2.67
CA LEU A 38 3.21 3.46 -2.64
C LEU A 38 4.50 2.63 -2.79
N GLU A 39 5.36 2.96 -3.75
CA GLU A 39 6.63 2.27 -3.97
C GLU A 39 7.53 2.36 -2.72
N LYS A 40 7.69 3.56 -2.15
CA LYS A 40 8.45 3.75 -0.90
C LYS A 40 7.90 2.93 0.26
N ARG A 41 6.57 2.91 0.44
CA ARG A 41 5.91 2.10 1.48
C ARG A 41 6.15 0.61 1.28
N ARG A 42 6.16 0.13 0.03
CA ARG A 42 6.47 -1.27 -0.29
C ARG A 42 7.92 -1.62 0.01
N ASP A 43 8.86 -0.73 -0.32
CA ASP A 43 10.27 -0.93 -0.04
C ASP A 43 10.55 -0.96 1.47
N MET A 44 9.97 -0.03 2.23
CA MET A 44 10.03 -0.04 3.69
C MET A 44 9.47 -1.33 4.30
N LEU A 45 8.34 -1.83 3.78
CA LEU A 45 7.79 -3.11 4.21
C LEU A 45 8.73 -4.27 3.88
N GLY A 46 9.35 -4.25 2.70
CA GLY A 46 10.35 -5.23 2.26
C GLY A 46 11.54 -5.29 3.21
N GLU A 47 12.09 -4.14 3.60
CA GLU A 47 13.17 -4.06 4.60
C GLU A 47 12.71 -4.49 6.00
N ALA A 48 11.51 -4.06 6.44
CA ALA A 48 10.96 -4.45 7.73
C ALA A 48 10.83 -5.98 7.85
N MET A 49 10.39 -6.63 6.76
CA MET A 49 10.22 -8.08 6.70
C MET A 49 11.54 -8.86 6.81
N LYS A 50 12.70 -8.24 6.51
CA LYS A 50 14.03 -8.86 6.71
C LYS A 50 14.44 -8.94 8.18
N THR A 51 13.86 -8.09 9.05
CA THR A 51 14.13 -8.12 10.49
C THR A 51 13.50 -9.33 11.19
N LEU A 52 12.49 -9.93 10.56
CA LEU A 52 11.81 -11.13 11.05
C LEU A 52 12.65 -12.38 10.75
N ASN A 53 12.70 -13.30 11.70
CA ASN A 53 13.30 -14.60 11.43
C ASN A 53 12.42 -15.41 10.44
N LYS A 54 12.98 -16.46 9.82
CA LYS A 54 12.27 -17.27 8.82
C LYS A 54 10.90 -17.78 9.31
N ARG A 55 10.81 -18.17 10.58
CA ARG A 55 9.62 -18.74 11.20
C ARG A 55 8.55 -17.68 11.50
N GLU A 56 8.96 -16.54 12.05
CA GLU A 56 8.13 -15.36 12.29
C GLU A 56 7.55 -14.85 10.97
N ARG A 57 8.40 -14.71 9.94
CA ARG A 57 8.00 -14.29 8.61
C ARG A 57 7.00 -15.25 7.99
N HIS A 58 7.25 -16.56 8.06
CA HIS A 58 6.32 -17.56 7.52
C HIS A 58 4.95 -17.50 8.20
N ILE A 59 4.91 -17.51 9.54
CA ILE A 59 3.67 -17.44 10.30
C ILE A 59 2.91 -16.14 9.98
N LEU A 60 3.60 -15.02 9.83
CA LEU A 60 2.96 -13.75 9.50
C LEU A 60 2.39 -13.76 8.07
N VAL A 61 3.15 -14.29 7.10
CA VAL A 61 2.73 -14.37 5.70
C VAL A 61 1.51 -15.27 5.54
N GLU A 62 1.58 -16.49 6.05
CA GLU A 62 0.51 -17.48 5.93
C GLU A 62 -0.79 -17.04 6.62
N ARG A 63 -0.74 -16.11 7.58
CA ARG A 63 -1.94 -15.67 8.31
C ARG A 63 -2.50 -14.32 7.90
N ARG A 64 -1.70 -13.44 7.28
CA ARG A 64 -2.09 -12.04 7.02
C ARG A 64 -1.88 -11.56 5.60
N LEU A 65 -0.93 -12.14 4.88
CA LEU A 65 -0.51 -11.67 3.55
C LEU A 65 -0.93 -12.62 2.42
N LYS A 66 -1.68 -13.68 2.76
CA LYS A 66 -2.20 -14.67 1.82
C LYS A 66 -3.71 -14.54 1.75
N ASP A 67 -4.27 -14.69 0.55
CA ASP A 67 -5.72 -14.58 0.31
C ASP A 67 -6.51 -15.60 1.14
N GLU A 68 -5.98 -16.82 1.25
CA GLU A 68 -6.50 -17.88 2.10
C GLU A 68 -5.56 -18.10 3.30
N PRO A 69 -5.84 -17.46 4.45
CA PRO A 69 -4.96 -17.54 5.60
C PRO A 69 -5.04 -18.90 6.29
N MET A 70 -3.87 -19.47 6.62
CA MET A 70 -3.80 -20.70 7.42
C MET A 70 -4.29 -20.48 8.84
N THR A 71 -4.91 -21.51 9.42
CA THR A 71 -5.39 -21.44 10.80
C THR A 71 -4.23 -21.60 11.79
N LEU A 72 -4.50 -21.24 13.05
CA LEU A 72 -3.57 -21.54 14.15
C LEU A 72 -3.32 -23.04 14.30
N GLU A 73 -4.30 -23.87 13.94
CA GLU A 73 -4.21 -25.32 14.06
C GLU A 73 -3.28 -25.90 13.01
N ASP A 74 -3.41 -25.48 11.76
CA ASP A 74 -2.54 -25.93 10.65
C ASP A 74 -1.07 -25.61 10.94
N LEU A 75 -0.79 -24.38 11.37
CA LEU A 75 0.56 -23.94 11.74
C LEU A 75 1.06 -24.61 13.02
N SER A 76 0.17 -24.98 13.94
CA SER A 76 0.55 -25.70 15.15
C SER A 76 1.03 -27.12 14.83
N GLN A 77 0.38 -27.78 13.85
CA GLN A 77 0.75 -29.09 13.36
C GLN A 77 2.07 -29.03 12.57
N GLU A 78 2.19 -28.08 11.63
CA GLU A 78 3.39 -27.89 10.81
C GLU A 78 4.65 -27.68 11.65
N TYR A 79 4.56 -26.80 12.66
CA TYR A 79 5.69 -26.48 13.53
C TYR A 79 5.79 -27.33 14.79
N SER A 80 4.90 -28.30 14.98
CA SER A 80 4.82 -29.16 16.17
C SER A 80 4.87 -28.38 17.49
N ILE A 81 4.10 -27.29 17.59
CA ILE A 81 3.99 -26.44 18.79
C ILE A 81 2.53 -26.18 19.14
N SER A 82 2.25 -25.67 20.35
CA SER A 82 0.87 -25.33 20.72
C SER A 82 0.32 -24.16 19.90
N ARG A 83 -1.01 -24.12 19.72
CA ARG A 83 -1.73 -23.00 19.09
C ARG A 83 -1.39 -21.66 19.74
N GLU A 84 -1.32 -21.63 21.07
CA GLU A 84 -0.95 -20.42 21.82
C GLU A 84 0.49 -20.00 21.52
N ARG A 85 1.41 -20.96 21.34
CA ARG A 85 2.78 -20.63 20.95
C ARG A 85 2.85 -20.01 19.56
N VAL A 86 2.06 -20.49 18.59
CA VAL A 86 1.96 -19.87 17.26
C VAL A 86 1.43 -18.45 17.36
N ARG A 87 0.38 -18.23 18.16
CA ARG A 87 -0.18 -16.89 18.43
C ARG A 87 0.86 -15.93 19.03
N GLN A 88 1.64 -16.39 20.00
CA GLN A 88 2.72 -15.57 20.59
C GLN A 88 3.78 -15.19 19.55
N ILE A 89 4.13 -16.10 18.65
CA ILE A 89 5.10 -15.82 17.58
C ILE A 89 4.50 -14.80 16.60
N GLU A 90 3.23 -14.94 16.21
CA GLU A 90 2.54 -13.98 15.35
C GLU A 90 2.55 -12.58 15.96
N VAL A 91 2.12 -12.43 17.22
CA VAL A 91 2.06 -11.12 17.90
C VAL A 91 3.46 -10.49 17.99
N ARG A 92 4.48 -11.26 18.39
CA ARG A 92 5.85 -10.75 18.45
C ARG A 92 6.40 -10.35 17.08
N ALA A 93 6.09 -11.12 16.03
CA ALA A 93 6.49 -10.79 14.67
C ALA A 93 5.83 -9.48 14.22
N PHE A 94 4.53 -9.31 14.51
CA PHE A 94 3.79 -8.10 14.19
C PHE A 94 4.34 -6.87 14.93
N GLU A 95 4.62 -6.99 16.24
CA GLU A 95 5.23 -5.92 17.04
C GLU A 95 6.61 -5.51 16.52
N LYS A 96 7.45 -6.49 16.14
CA LYS A 96 8.76 -6.21 15.53
C LYS A 96 8.62 -5.46 14.21
N LEU A 97 7.71 -5.91 13.35
CA LEU A 97 7.45 -5.28 12.07
C LEU A 97 6.97 -3.83 12.26
N GLN A 98 5.98 -3.62 13.14
CA GLN A 98 5.45 -2.30 13.45
C GLN A 98 6.53 -1.36 13.99
N LYS A 99 7.41 -1.86 14.87
CA LYS A 99 8.53 -1.09 15.39
C LYS A 99 9.54 -0.74 14.28
N SER A 100 9.88 -1.69 13.43
CA SER A 100 10.78 -1.48 12.30
C SER A 100 10.23 -0.42 11.34
N MET A 101 8.95 -0.53 10.97
CA MET A 101 8.29 0.44 10.10
C MET A 101 8.23 1.83 10.72
N ARG A 102 7.91 1.94 12.02
CA ARG A 102 7.90 3.24 12.71
C ARG A 102 9.28 3.88 12.74
N ASN A 103 10.33 3.09 12.98
CA ASN A 103 11.70 3.60 12.98
C ASN A 103 12.11 4.10 11.58
N MET A 104 11.82 3.34 10.53
CA MET A 104 12.11 3.75 9.14
C MET A 104 11.33 5.00 8.72
N ALA A 105 10.04 5.09 9.08
CA ALA A 105 9.24 6.28 8.80
C ALA A 105 9.78 7.53 9.53
N VAL A 106 10.30 7.37 10.75
CA VAL A 106 10.94 8.47 11.48
C VAL A 106 12.27 8.86 10.82
N GLU A 107 13.09 7.91 10.40
CA GLU A 107 14.34 8.18 9.67
C GLU A 107 14.08 8.88 8.33
N GLU A 108 13.05 8.47 7.58
CA GLU A 108 12.66 9.10 6.32
C GLU A 108 12.17 10.55 6.54
N HIS A 109 11.36 10.79 7.57
CA HIS A 109 10.91 12.14 7.92
C HIS A 109 12.03 13.05 8.47
N ILE A 110 13.09 12.49 9.05
CA ILE A 110 14.26 13.26 9.52
C ILE A 110 15.25 13.49 8.36
N GLY A 111 15.23 12.64 7.34
CA GLY A 111 16.07 12.75 6.15
C GLY A 111 15.53 13.64 5.03
N ALA A 112 14.27 14.09 5.12
CA ALA A 112 13.61 15.04 4.23
C ALA A 112 13.70 16.48 4.76
#